data_AF-A0A7R9KP83-F1
#
_entry.id   AF-A0A7R9KP83-F1
#
_cell.length_a   1.000
_cell.length_b   1.000
_cell.length_c   1.000
_cell.angle_alpha   90.00
_cell.angle_beta   90.00
_cell.angle_gamma   90.00
#
_symmetry.space_group_name_H-M   'P 1'
#
loop_
_entity.id
_entity.type
_entity.pdbx_description
1 polymer ?
#
loop_
_entity_poly.entity_id
_entity_poly.type
_entity_poly.pdbx_seq_one_letter_code
_entity_poly.pdbx_strand_id
1 'polypeptide(L)' 'WYFGKIKRVEAEKKLLLVENEHGAFLIRDRCPQALYEIMLESWHKDPFKRPTFETLQWKLEDFFTLEGSEYKEASIAY' A
#
# COMPACT_ATOMS: atom_id res chain seq x y z
N TRP A 1 4.95 4.11 -11.98
CA TRP A 1 4.54 3.54 -10.67
C TRP A 1 4.49 4.59 -9.57
N TYR A 2 5.20 5.71 -9.64
CA TYR A 2 5.04 6.83 -8.68
C TYR A 2 4.29 8.01 -9.32
N PHE A 3 3.19 8.43 -8.71
CA PHE A 3 2.30 9.50 -9.22
C PHE A 3 2.19 10.69 -8.25
N GLY A 4 3.04 10.76 -7.23
CA GLY A 4 3.09 11.87 -6.27
C GLY A 4 1.79 12.04 -5.47
N LYS A 5 1.35 13.29 -5.27
CA LYS A 5 0.10 13.66 -4.59
C LYS A 5 -1.14 13.37 -5.44
N ILE A 6 -1.45 12.09 -5.63
CA ILE A 6 -2.69 11.64 -6.27
C ILE A 6 -3.73 11.22 -5.22
N LYS A 7 -4.97 11.71 -5.34
CA LYS A 7 -6.05 11.32 -4.43
C LYS A 7 -6.47 9.87 -4.67
N ARG A 8 -7.08 9.22 -3.66
CA ARG A 8 -7.57 7.83 -3.79
C ARG A 8 -8.45 7.62 -5.01
N VAL A 9 -9.43 8.50 -5.20
CA VAL A 9 -10.39 8.45 -6.31
C VAL A 9 -9.71 8.54 -7.67
N GLU A 10 -8.66 9.37 -7.78
CA GLU A 10 -7.90 9.50 -9.03
C GLU A 10 -7.00 8.30 -9.29
N ALA A 11 -6.43 7.72 -8.23
CA ALA A 11 -5.67 6.48 -8.31
C ALA A 11 -6.54 5.31 -8.78
N GLU A 12 -7.77 5.17 -8.24
CA GLU A 12 -8.73 4.15 -8.65
C GLU A 12 -9.08 4.30 -10.15
N LYS A 13 -9.37 5.52 -10.61
CA LYS A 13 -9.61 5.78 -12.04
C LYS A 13 -8.43 5.38 -12.91
N LYS A 14 -7.19 5.63 -12.46
CA LYS A 14 -5.98 5.26 -13.22
C LYS A 14 -5.73 3.76 -13.24
N LEU A 15 -6.02 3.04 -12.17
CA LEU A 15 -5.84 1.59 -12.10
C LEU A 15 -6.89 0.83 -12.89
N LEU A 16 -8.10 1.39 -13.01
CA LEU A 16 -9.22 0.79 -13.76
C LEU A 16 -9.15 1.03 -15.28
N LEU A 17 -8.10 1.67 -15.80
CA LEU A 17 -7.92 1.82 -17.24
C LEU A 17 -7.75 0.45 -17.89
N VAL A 18 -8.44 0.24 -19.02
CA VAL A 18 -8.46 -1.05 -19.73
C VAL A 18 -7.09 -1.44 -20.29
N GLU A 19 -6.18 -0.47 -20.41
CA GLU A 19 -4.82 -0.68 -20.89
C GLU A 19 -3.90 -1.28 -19.82
N ASN A 20 -4.31 -1.29 -18.56
CA ASN A 20 -3.49 -1.83 -17.48
C ASN A 20 -3.51 -3.35 -17.46
N GLU A 21 -2.33 -3.94 -17.33
CA GLU A 21 -2.19 -5.37 -17.09
C GLU A 21 -2.66 -5.74 -15.68
N HIS A 22 -3.08 -6.99 -15.51
CA HIS A 22 -3.44 -7.53 -14.21
C HIS A 22 -2.24 -7.44 -13.25
N GLY A 23 -2.46 -6.82 -12.08
CA GLY A 23 -1.38 -6.55 -11.12
C GLY A 23 -0.72 -5.18 -11.27
N ALA A 24 -1.28 -4.29 -12.12
CA ALA A 24 -0.89 -2.89 -12.14
C ALA A 24 -1.03 -2.24 -10.75
N PHE A 25 -0.03 -1.46 -10.36
CA PHE A 25 0.03 -0.78 -9.08
C PHE A 25 0.54 0.66 -9.25
N LEU A 26 0.19 1.52 -8.28
CA LEU A 26 0.72 2.87 -8.17
C LEU A 26 0.98 3.23 -6.72
N ILE A 27 1.95 4.11 -6.50
CA ILE A 27 2.40 4.62 -5.21
C ILE A 27 1.95 6.07 -5.08
N ARG A 28 1.41 6.43 -3.90
CA ARG A 28 0.90 7.77 -3.55
C ARG A 28 1.79 8.39 -2.48
N ASP A 29 1.90 9.72 -2.48
CA ASP A 29 2.75 10.49 -1.54
C ASP A 29 2.44 10.31 -0.05
N ARG A 30 1.29 9.77 0.31
CA ARG A 30 0.93 9.50 1.71
C ARG A 30 1.23 8.06 2.15
N CYS A 31 2.12 7.35 1.46
CA CYS A 31 2.58 6.04 1.91
C CYS A 31 3.81 6.22 2.80
N PRO A 32 3.75 5.89 4.10
CA PRO A 32 4.92 5.89 4.96
C PRO A 32 5.99 4.97 4.38
N GLN A 33 7.25 5.40 4.48
CA GLN A 33 8.38 4.68 3.89
C GLN A 33 8.44 3.21 4.39
N ALA A 34 8.16 2.98 5.67
CA ALA A 34 8.11 1.64 6.25
C ALA A 34 7.01 0.75 5.63
N LEU A 35 5.82 1.32 5.37
CA LEU A 35 4.75 0.58 4.70
C LEU A 35 5.12 0.25 3.25
N TYR A 36 5.81 1.15 2.57
CA TYR A 36 6.30 0.90 1.20
C TYR A 36 7.34 -0.22 1.15
N GLU A 37 8.23 -0.31 2.15
CA GLU A 37 9.20 -1.41 2.27
C GLU A 37 8.50 -2.77 2.44
N ILE A 38 7.46 -2.84 3.28
CA ILE A 38 6.62 -4.04 3.44
C ILE A 38 5.97 -4.45 2.10
N MET A 39 5.50 -3.48 1.30
CA MET A 39 4.94 -3.76 -0.03
C MET A 39 6.00 -4.31 -0.99
N LEU A 40 7.21 -3.75 -1.00
CA LEU A 40 8.30 -4.21 -1.85
C LEU A 40 8.72 -5.66 -1.53
N GLU A 41 8.78 -6.02 -0.26
CA GLU A 41 9.03 -7.40 0.16
C GLU A 41 7.94 -8.37 -0.34
N SER A 42 6.67 -7.93 -0.27
CA SER A 42 5.52 -8.70 -0.75
C SER A 42 5.54 -8.90 -2.27
N TRP A 43 6.11 -7.95 -3.01
CA TRP A 43 6.26 -8.00 -4.47
C TRP A 43 7.60 -8.59 -4.94
N HIS A 44 8.31 -9.31 -4.08
CA HIS A 44 9.58 -9.89 -4.44
C HIS A 44 9.47 -10.84 -5.66
N LYS A 45 10.42 -10.75 -6.60
CA LYS A 45 10.41 -11.53 -7.87
C LYS A 45 10.43 -13.04 -7.60
N ASP A 46 11.24 -13.45 -6.64
CA ASP A 46 11.31 -14.82 -6.12
C ASP A 46 10.16 -15.06 -5.11
N PRO A 47 9.23 -16.00 -5.37
CA PRO A 47 8.12 -16.32 -4.48
C PRO A 47 8.55 -16.81 -3.09
N PHE A 48 9.70 -17.48 -2.99
CA PHE A 48 10.17 -18.04 -1.72
C PHE A 48 10.72 -16.97 -0.77
N LYS A 49 11.00 -15.78 -1.28
CA LYS A 49 11.46 -14.63 -0.50
C LYS A 49 10.32 -13.69 -0.08
N ARG A 50 9.10 -13.95 -0.54
CA ARG A 50 7.93 -13.17 -0.11
C ARG A 50 7.59 -13.55 1.33
N PRO A 51 7.21 -12.58 2.18
CA PRO A 51 6.73 -12.86 3.52
C PRO A 51 5.51 -13.79 3.47
N THR A 52 5.37 -14.65 4.48
CA THR A 52 4.12 -15.39 4.70
C THR A 52 3.01 -14.43 5.15
N PHE A 53 1.75 -14.85 5.06
CA PHE A 53 0.64 -14.06 5.60
C PHE A 53 0.81 -13.79 7.10
N GLU A 54 1.28 -14.78 7.85
CA GLU A 54 1.65 -14.61 9.27
C GLU A 54 2.71 -13.52 9.40
N THR A 55 3.78 -13.58 8.60
CA THR A 55 4.85 -12.56 8.56
C THR A 55 4.33 -11.15 8.33
N LEU A 56 3.46 -11.02 7.34
CA LEU A 56 2.87 -9.76 6.96
C LEU A 56 1.95 -9.21 8.06
N GLN A 57 1.20 -10.08 8.75
CA GLN A 57 0.28 -9.69 9.81
C GLN A 57 1.02 -9.00 10.96
N TRP A 58 2.04 -9.64 11.55
CA TRP A 58 2.75 -9.00 12.66
C TRP A 58 3.54 -7.76 12.25
N LYS A 59 4.09 -7.71 11.03
CA LYS A 59 4.72 -6.49 10.51
C LYS A 59 3.75 -5.31 10.43
N LEU A 60 2.52 -5.56 10.01
CA LEU A 60 1.49 -4.52 9.93
C LEU A 60 0.97 -4.15 11.31
N GLU A 61 0.77 -5.11 12.21
CA GLU A 61 0.38 -4.84 13.60
C GLU A 61 1.44 -3.98 14.32
N ASP A 62 2.73 -4.31 14.18
CA ASP A 62 3.83 -3.52 14.72
C ASP A 62 3.86 -2.10 14.13
N PHE A 63 3.71 -1.98 12.81
CA PHE A 63 3.62 -0.70 12.12
C PHE A 63 2.48 0.21 12.66
N PHE A 64 1.27 -0.34 12.85
CA PHE A 64 0.12 0.44 13.35
C PHE A 64 0.12 0.66 14.86
N THR A 65 0.82 -0.17 15.64
CA THR A 65 0.94 -0.02 17.10
C THR A 65 2.06 0.94 17.50
N LEU A 66 3.18 0.96 16.77
CA LEU A 66 4.31 1.89 17.01
C LEU A 66 4.02 3.32 16.55
N GLU A 67 3.23 3.52 15.49
CA GLU A 67 2.92 4.87 14.97
C GLU A 67 1.89 5.67 15.80
N GLY A 68 1.38 5.14 16.92
CA GLY A 68 0.58 5.93 17.86
C GLY A 68 -0.60 6.65 17.21
N SER A 69 -1.60 5.90 16.74
CA SER A 69 -2.95 6.41 16.45
C SER A 69 -3.06 7.76 15.71
N GLU A 70 -2.98 7.77 14.37
CA GLU A 70 -3.84 8.67 13.59
C GLU A 70 -4.48 7.92 12.42
N TYR A 71 -5.43 7.04 12.77
CA TYR A 71 -6.57 6.74 11.90
C TYR A 71 -7.46 7.99 11.77
N LYS A 72 -6.93 9.07 11.18
CA LYS A 72 -7.71 10.22 10.72
C LYS A 72 -7.67 10.27 9.20
N GLU A 73 -8.54 9.47 8.58
CA GLU A 73 -9.28 9.80 7.35
C GLU A 73 -9.96 8.54 6.80
N ALA A 74 -10.99 8.09 7.51
CA ALA A 74 -12.05 7.25 6.93
C ALA A 74 -13.42 7.50 7.58
N SER A 75 -13.54 8.41 8.55
CA SER A 75 -14.76 8.64 9.34
C SER A 75 -15.36 10.05 9.22
N ILE A 76 -14.87 10.90 8.31
CA ILE A 76 -15.53 12.19 7.99
C ILE A 76 -15.79 12.26 6.48
N ALA A 77 -16.75 11.47 6.01
CA ALA A 77 -17.45 11.67 4.74
C ALA A 77 -18.73 10.81 4.73
N TYR A 78 -19.67 11.17 5.61
CA TYR A 78 -21.10 10.92 5.40
C TYR A 78 -21.78 12.27 5.26
#